data_AF-A0AAD5FFY3-F1
#
_entry.id   AF-A0AAD5FFY3-F1
#
_cell.length_a   1.000
_cell.length_b   1.000
_cell.length_c   1.000
_cell.angle_alpha   90.00
_cell.angle_beta   90.00
_cell.angle_gamma   90.00
#
_symmetry.space_group_name_H-M   'P 1'
#
loop_
_entity.id
_entity.type
_entity.pdbx_description
1 polymer ?
#
loop_
_entity_poly.entity_id
_entity_poly.type
_entity_poly.pdbx_seq_one_letter_code
_entity_poly.pdbx_strand_id
1 'polypeptide(L)'
;KLEGCFPDSMTRCAELLNHNIDVDFVDINSGCPIDLVYKKGGGCGLMSRTNKFEQIVRGMTSVLDVPLTVKIRTGVQHNCNIAHKLIPELKKWGVSMITVCIYTHTHTHTHKPT
;
A
#
# COMPACT_ATOMS: atom_id res chain seq x y z
N LYS A 1 9.12 5.34 -2.88
CA LYS A 1 7.72 4.94 -2.55
C LYS A 1 6.90 4.91 -3.83
N LEU A 2 6.16 3.83 -4.08
CA LEU A 2 5.34 3.61 -5.27
C LEU A 2 3.85 3.60 -4.91
N GLU A 3 2.99 3.90 -5.88
CA GLU A 3 1.54 3.85 -5.74
C GLU A 3 0.91 3.30 -7.02
N GLY A 4 -0.01 2.34 -6.89
CA GLY A 4 -0.66 1.71 -8.02
C GLY A 4 -1.61 0.60 -7.59
N CYS A 5 -2.43 0.12 -8.53
CA CYS A 5 -3.44 -0.91 -8.29
C CYS A 5 -3.44 -2.05 -9.32
N PHE A 6 -2.43 -2.09 -10.18
CA PHE A 6 -2.23 -3.10 -11.22
C PHE A 6 -0.95 -3.91 -10.90
N PRO A 7 -1.05 -5.23 -10.69
CA PRO A 7 0.11 -6.08 -10.38
C PRO A 7 1.24 -5.94 -11.39
N ASP A 8 0.95 -6.10 -12.69
CA ASP A 8 1.97 -6.09 -13.74
C ASP A 8 2.76 -4.78 -13.77
N SER A 9 2.06 -3.64 -13.65
CA SER A 9 2.70 -2.32 -13.62
C SER A 9 3.57 -2.14 -12.37
N MET A 10 3.09 -2.54 -11.20
CA MET A 10 3.83 -2.42 -9.94
C MET A 10 5.07 -3.30 -9.92
N THR A 11 4.95 -4.55 -10.39
CA THR A 11 6.08 -5.49 -10.53
C THR A 11 7.11 -4.97 -11.52
N ARG A 12 6.68 -4.51 -12.71
CA ARG A 12 7.61 -3.95 -13.69
C ARG A 12 8.30 -2.69 -13.18
N CYS A 13 7.60 -1.82 -12.46
CA CYS A 13 8.22 -0.67 -11.81
C CYS A 13 9.25 -1.11 -10.76
N ALA A 14 8.95 -2.14 -9.94
CA ALA A 14 9.88 -2.66 -8.95
C ALA A 14 11.15 -3.24 -9.60
N GLU A 15 11.01 -4.00 -10.68
CA GLU A 15 12.14 -4.53 -11.46
C GLU A 15 13.00 -3.40 -12.04
N LEU A 16 12.39 -2.36 -12.60
CA LEU A 16 13.11 -1.19 -13.10
C LEU A 16 13.85 -0.45 -11.97
N LEU A 17 13.25 -0.32 -10.78
CA LEU A 17 13.95 0.26 -9.63
C LEU A 17 15.15 -0.60 -9.26
N ASN A 18 14.98 -1.91 -9.13
CA ASN A 18 16.02 -2.85 -8.74
C ASN A 18 17.26 -2.79 -9.65
N HIS A 19 17.05 -2.61 -10.96
CA HIS A 19 18.16 -2.58 -11.92
C HIS A 19 18.83 -1.21 -12.10
N ASN A 20 18.12 -0.11 -11.83
CA ASN A 20 18.56 1.22 -12.24
C ASN A 20 18.80 2.18 -11.07
N ILE A 21 18.38 1.84 -9.86
CA ILE A 21 18.45 2.73 -8.71
C ILE A 21 18.90 1.95 -7.48
N ASP A 22 19.89 2.49 -6.77
CA ASP A 22 20.30 1.99 -5.47
C ASP A 22 19.42 2.60 -4.37
N VAL A 23 18.70 1.76 -3.62
CA VAL A 23 17.82 2.17 -2.52
C VAL A 23 17.86 1.16 -1.39
N ASP A 24 17.74 1.60 -0.15
CA ASP A 24 17.74 0.68 1.01
C ASP A 24 16.49 -0.20 1.08
N PHE A 25 15.35 0.28 0.55
CA PHE A 25 14.08 -0.43 0.52
C PHE A 25 13.10 0.20 -0.47
N VAL A 26 12.07 -0.55 -0.85
CA VAL A 26 10.91 -0.05 -1.61
C VAL A 26 9.67 -0.03 -0.71
N ASP A 27 8.81 0.96 -0.88
CA ASP A 27 7.58 1.12 -0.08
C ASP A 27 6.35 1.27 -0.99
N ILE A 28 5.28 0.55 -0.68
CA ILE A 28 3.96 0.69 -1.34
C ILE A 28 3.08 1.67 -0.55
N ASN A 29 2.58 2.71 -1.22
CA ASN A 29 1.54 3.58 -0.68
C ASN A 29 0.15 2.96 -0.83
N SER A 30 -0.33 2.32 0.24
CA SER A 30 -1.72 1.85 0.37
C SER A 30 -2.50 2.74 1.36
N GLY A 31 -2.17 4.04 1.43
CA GLY A 31 -2.72 4.98 2.40
C GLY A 31 -3.18 6.33 1.84
N CYS A 32 -2.96 6.62 0.55
CA CYS A 32 -3.41 7.86 -0.07
C CYS A 32 -4.94 7.96 -0.01
N PRO A 33 -5.53 9.03 0.57
CA PRO A 33 -6.98 9.18 0.71
C PRO A 33 -7.61 9.93 -0.48
N ILE A 34 -6.84 10.36 -1.49
CA ILE A 34 -7.35 11.18 -2.58
C ILE A 34 -8.41 10.40 -3.37
N ASP A 35 -9.62 10.96 -3.47
CA ASP A 35 -10.76 10.31 -4.12
C ASP A 35 -10.47 9.83 -5.54
N LEU A 36 -9.71 10.59 -6.31
CA LEU A 36 -9.32 10.23 -7.67
C LEU A 36 -8.52 8.90 -7.71
N VAL A 37 -7.66 8.68 -6.72
CA VAL A 37 -6.86 7.45 -6.60
C VAL A 37 -7.71 6.33 -6.03
N TYR A 38 -8.48 6.63 -4.97
CA TYR A 38 -9.38 5.68 -4.32
C TYR A 38 -10.40 5.08 -5.31
N LYS A 39 -11.03 5.91 -6.15
CA LYS A 39 -12.00 5.49 -7.17
C LYS A 39 -11.39 4.58 -8.24
N LYS A 40 -10.08 4.70 -8.50
CA LYS A 40 -9.33 3.77 -9.37
C LYS A 40 -8.88 2.49 -8.64
N GLY A 41 -9.19 2.37 -7.36
CA GLY A 41 -8.81 1.24 -6.50
C GLY A 41 -7.35 1.24 -6.07
N GLY A 42 -6.67 2.40 -6.13
CA GLY A 42 -5.34 2.62 -5.58
C GLY A 42 -5.40 3.31 -4.20
N GLY A 43 -4.24 3.71 -3.67
CA GLY A 43 -4.14 4.33 -2.35
C GLY A 43 -4.78 3.44 -1.28
N CYS A 44 -5.55 4.03 -0.36
CA CYS A 44 -6.28 3.26 0.66
C CYS A 44 -7.35 2.33 0.09
N GLY A 45 -7.82 2.54 -1.15
CA GLY A 45 -8.78 1.65 -1.81
C GLY A 45 -8.20 0.26 -2.11
N LEU A 46 -6.87 0.16 -2.21
CA LEU A 46 -6.19 -1.12 -2.39
C LEU A 46 -6.38 -2.04 -1.17
N MET A 47 -6.53 -1.48 0.04
CA MET A 47 -6.71 -2.26 1.28
C MET A 47 -7.98 -3.12 1.27
N SER A 48 -9.00 -2.76 0.50
CA SER A 48 -10.25 -3.53 0.35
C SER A 48 -10.18 -4.58 -0.76
N ARG A 49 -9.07 -4.65 -1.50
CA ARG A 49 -8.88 -5.53 -2.67
C ARG A 49 -7.77 -6.54 -2.39
N THR A 50 -7.94 -7.35 -1.35
CA THR A 50 -6.92 -8.25 -0.80
C THR A 50 -6.24 -9.11 -1.86
N ASN A 51 -6.98 -9.73 -2.77
CA ASN A 51 -6.41 -10.56 -3.84
C ASN A 51 -5.46 -9.78 -4.76
N LYS A 52 -5.83 -8.54 -5.12
CA LYS A 52 -4.95 -7.69 -5.93
C LYS A 52 -3.74 -7.19 -5.14
N PHE A 53 -3.95 -6.88 -3.86
CA PHE A 53 -2.86 -6.45 -3.00
C PHE A 53 -1.83 -7.57 -2.81
N GLU A 54 -2.29 -8.81 -2.59
CA GLU A 54 -1.42 -9.99 -2.56
C GLU A 54 -0.62 -10.14 -3.85
N GLN A 55 -1.28 -10.06 -5.01
CA GLN A 55 -0.60 -10.16 -6.31
C GLN A 55 0.48 -9.08 -6.48
N ILE A 56 0.19 -7.83 -6.10
CA ILE A 56 1.16 -6.73 -6.13
C ILE A 56 2.34 -7.01 -5.21
N VAL A 57 2.08 -7.36 -3.95
CA VAL A 57 3.14 -7.60 -2.95
C VAL A 57 4.01 -8.75 -3.40
N ARG A 58 3.42 -9.91 -3.76
CA ARG A 58 4.18 -11.08 -4.20
C ARG A 58 4.99 -10.82 -5.47
N GLY A 59 4.39 -10.15 -6.44
CA GLY A 59 5.07 -9.77 -7.68
C GLY A 59 6.28 -8.87 -7.41
N MET A 60 6.10 -7.81 -6.62
CA MET A 60 7.21 -6.93 -6.25
C MET A 60 8.29 -7.63 -5.42
N THR A 61 7.92 -8.44 -4.42
CA THR A 61 8.91 -9.19 -3.61
C THR A 61 9.70 -10.21 -4.43
N SER A 62 9.15 -10.69 -5.55
CA SER A 62 9.84 -11.67 -6.40
C SER A 62 10.95 -11.08 -7.27
N VAL A 63 10.99 -9.75 -7.42
CA VAL A 63 11.93 -9.04 -8.32
C VAL A 63 12.82 -8.03 -7.60
N LEU A 64 12.59 -7.78 -6.30
CA LEU A 64 13.37 -6.86 -5.50
C LEU A 64 14.41 -7.61 -4.67
N ASP A 65 15.66 -7.15 -4.71
CA ASP A 65 16.73 -7.65 -3.85
C ASP A 65 16.76 -6.95 -2.47
N VAL A 66 15.97 -5.88 -2.33
CA VAL A 66 15.86 -5.06 -1.12
C VAL A 66 14.49 -5.25 -0.45
N PRO A 67 14.37 -4.99 0.86
CA PRO A 67 13.10 -5.14 1.59
C PRO A 67 11.94 -4.37 0.96
N LEU A 68 10.78 -5.03 0.87
CA LEU A 68 9.53 -4.38 0.52
C LEU A 68 8.76 -4.01 1.79
N THR A 69 8.35 -2.75 1.87
CA THR A 69 7.60 -2.18 2.98
C THR A 69 6.26 -1.65 2.49
N VAL A 70 5.30 -1.47 3.40
CA VAL A 70 3.97 -1.00 3.06
C VAL A 70 3.49 0.04 4.06
N LYS A 71 2.90 1.13 3.56
CA LYS A 71 2.10 2.06 4.37
C LYS A 71 0.61 1.82 4.16
N ILE A 72 -0.11 1.51 5.24
CA ILE A 72 -1.58 1.36 5.27
C ILE A 72 -2.25 2.40 6.18
N ARG A 73 -3.58 2.38 6.22
CA ARG A 73 -4.41 3.03 7.24
C ARG A 73 -4.94 2.01 8.25
N THR A 74 -5.62 2.45 9.30
CA THR A 74 -6.41 1.58 10.20
C THR A 74 -7.60 0.94 9.49
N GLY A 75 -8.20 1.67 8.55
CA GLY A 75 -9.25 1.18 7.65
C GLY A 75 -9.65 2.20 6.58
N VAL A 76 -10.66 1.86 5.80
CA VAL A 76 -11.20 2.73 4.73
C VAL A 76 -12.38 3.56 5.26
N GLN A 77 -13.35 2.89 5.89
CA GLN A 77 -14.55 3.53 6.43
C GLN A 77 -14.41 3.80 7.93
N HIS A 78 -15.13 4.81 8.42
CA HIS A 78 -15.18 5.16 9.83
C HIS A 78 -15.71 3.99 10.66
N ASN A 79 -15.12 3.74 11.83
CA ASN A 79 -15.43 2.60 12.71
C ASN A 79 -15.27 1.20 12.08
N CYS A 80 -14.67 1.09 10.88
CA CYS A 80 -14.42 -0.17 10.20
C CYS A 80 -12.90 -0.41 10.07
N ASN A 81 -12.27 -0.79 11.19
CA ASN A 81 -10.84 -1.10 11.21
C ASN A 81 -10.58 -2.47 10.56
N ILE A 82 -9.73 -2.50 9.54
CA ILE A 82 -9.33 -3.73 8.83
C ILE A 82 -7.84 -4.02 8.94
N ALA A 83 -7.04 -3.09 9.44
CA ALA A 83 -5.58 -3.25 9.56
C ALA A 83 -5.18 -4.51 10.34
N HIS A 84 -5.85 -4.82 11.45
CA HIS A 84 -5.56 -6.01 12.26
C HIS A 84 -5.74 -7.33 11.49
N LYS A 85 -6.61 -7.37 10.48
CA LYS A 85 -6.81 -8.54 9.61
C LYS A 85 -5.79 -8.57 8.46
N LEU A 86 -5.41 -7.39 7.95
CA LEU A 86 -4.51 -7.26 6.81
C LEU A 86 -3.03 -7.44 7.19
N ILE A 87 -2.62 -7.00 8.38
CA ILE A 87 -1.21 -7.07 8.84
C ILE A 87 -0.65 -8.50 8.84
N PRO A 88 -1.35 -9.53 9.36
CA PRO A 88 -0.86 -10.91 9.29
C PRO A 88 -0.68 -11.41 7.86
N GLU A 89 -1.57 -11.01 6.94
CA GLU A 89 -1.49 -11.40 5.54
C GLU A 89 -0.32 -10.71 4.83
N LEU A 90 -0.11 -9.40 5.05
CA LEU A 90 1.04 -8.66 4.52
C LEU A 90 2.37 -9.32 4.93
N LYS A 91 2.47 -9.77 6.19
CA LYS A 91 3.63 -10.55 6.66
C LYS A 91 3.81 -11.85 5.88
N LYS A 92 2.73 -12.63 5.68
CA LYS A 92 2.77 -13.89 4.89
C LYS A 92 3.14 -13.66 3.43
N TRP A 93 2.81 -12.51 2.87
CA TRP A 93 3.10 -12.17 1.49
C TRP A 93 4.54 -11.67 1.26
N GLY A 94 5.29 -11.42 2.34
CA GLY A 94 6.72 -11.06 2.27
C GLY A 94 7.03 -9.60 2.62
N VAL A 95 6.09 -8.83 3.17
CA VAL A 95 6.35 -7.46 3.61
C VAL A 95 7.24 -7.44 4.86
N SER A 96 8.35 -6.71 4.80
CA SER A 96 9.34 -6.64 5.88
C SER A 96 8.99 -5.64 6.98
N MET A 97 8.27 -4.56 6.63
CA MET A 97 7.82 -3.54 7.58
C MET A 97 6.48 -2.94 7.15
N ILE A 98 5.61 -2.67 8.13
CA ILE A 98 4.30 -2.03 7.91
C ILE A 98 4.21 -0.74 8.70
N THR A 99 3.98 0.38 8.01
CA THR A 99 3.64 1.67 8.62
C THR A 99 2.13 1.84 8.66
N VAL A 100 1.54 2.09 9.83
CA VAL A 100 0.09 2.28 9.99
C VAL A 100 -0.24 3.74 10.25
N CYS A 101 -1.06 4.34 9.38
CA CYS A 101 -1.70 5.62 9.66
C CYS A 101 -2.96 5.38 10.51
N ILE A 102 -3.04 6.05 11.67
CA ILE A 102 -4.13 5.84 12.65
C ILE A 102 -5.51 6.29 12.15
N TYR A 103 -5.56 7.05 11.05
CA TYR A 103 -6.78 7.60 10.48
C TYR A 103 -7.33 6.76 9.33
N THR A 104 -8.65 6.59 9.29
CA THR A 104 -9.34 5.96 8.15
C THR A 104 -9.33 6.87 6.92
N HIS A 105 -9.68 6.37 5.74
CA HIS A 105 -9.81 7.20 4.53
C HIS A 105 -10.87 8.30 4.68
N THR A 106 -12.01 7.93 5.27
CA THR A 106 -13.12 8.83 5.60
C THR A 106 -12.82 9.82 6.73
N HIS A 107 -11.66 9.71 7.40
CA HIS A 107 -11.23 10.69 8.38
C HIS A 107 -10.82 11.97 7.64
N THR A 108 -11.67 12.98 7.70
CA THR A 108 -11.38 14.26 7.08
C THR A 108 -10.36 15.00 7.93
N HIS A 109 -9.17 15.28 7.39
CA HIS A 109 -8.39 16.43 7.84
C HIS A 109 -9.10 17.69 7.35
N THR A 110 -10.33 17.94 7.84
CA THR A 110 -10.83 19.29 7.81
C THR A 110 -9.98 20.04 8.83
N HIS A 111 -8.96 20.74 8.35
CA HIS A 111 -8.74 22.07 8.88
C HIS A 111 -10.07 22.79 8.67
N LYS A 112 -10.94 22.78 9.69
CA LYS A 112 -11.84 23.90 9.86
C LYS A 112 -10.89 25.08 10.04
N PRO A 113 -10.89 26.09 9.16
CA PRO A 113 -10.30 27.36 9.54
C PRO A 113 -11.09 27.79 10.78
N THR A 114 -10.42 27.85 11.93
CA THR A 114 -10.88 28.67 13.05
C THR A 114 -10.86 30.12 12.62
#